data_AF-A0AAW9KKB2-F1
#
_entry.id   AF-A0AAW9KKB2-F1
#
_cell.length_a   1.000
_cell.length_b   1.000
_cell.length_c   1.000
_cell.angle_alpha   90.00
_cell.angle_beta   90.00
_cell.angle_gamma   90.00
#
_symmetry.space_group_name_H-M   'P 1'
#
loop_
_entity.id
_entity.type
_entity.pdbx_description
1 polymer ?
#
loop_
_entity_poly.entity_id
_entity_poly.type
_entity_poly.pdbx_seq_one_letter_code
_entity_poly.pdbx_strand_id
1 'polypeptide(L)'
;YNMYLKGLDNKEVRTSVEAERSFMRRLNGGCHSVIGVYSEIKGNDLYMIGTFDLGGKIVKKDILGNKDTNIELGLKLAEKILKG
;
A
#
# COMPACT_ATOMS: atom_id res chain seq x y z
N TYR A 1 13.79 20.85 17.07
CA TYR A 1 13.68 19.40 16.79
C TYR A 1 12.73 19.10 15.64
N ASN A 2 11.44 19.45 15.73
CA ASN A 2 10.43 19.17 14.68
C ASN A 2 10.69 19.82 13.30
N MET A 3 11.38 20.97 13.24
CA MET A 3 11.67 21.66 11.97
C MET A 3 12.60 20.86 11.05
N TYR A 4 13.62 20.19 11.62
CA TYR A 4 14.61 19.44 10.84
C TYR A 4 14.00 18.20 10.16
N LEU A 5 13.07 17.52 10.84
CA LEU A 5 12.37 16.36 10.27
C LEU A 5 11.43 16.75 9.13
N LYS A 6 10.78 17.93 9.22
CA LYS A 6 9.93 18.43 8.13
C LYS A 6 10.71 18.70 6.85
N GLY A 7 11.98 19.11 6.96
CA GLY A 7 12.83 19.34 5.78
C GLY A 7 13.25 18.06 5.04
N LEU A 8 13.13 16.89 5.68
CA LEU A 8 13.40 15.57 5.09
C LEU A 8 12.15 14.91 4.52
N ASP A 9 10.98 15.51 4.71
CA ASP A 9 9.73 14.96 4.22
C ASP A 9 9.62 15.11 2.71
N ASN A 10 9.30 14.01 2.04
CA ASN A 10 8.92 14.01 0.65
C ASN A 10 7.46 13.60 0.55
N LYS A 11 6.63 14.51 0.02
CA LYS A 11 5.18 14.30 -0.08
C LYS A 11 4.82 13.07 -0.91
N GLU A 12 5.52 12.81 -2.01
CA GLU A 12 5.24 11.66 -2.88
C GLU A 12 5.60 10.35 -2.17
N VAL A 13 6.76 10.31 -1.51
CA VAL A 13 7.17 9.15 -0.69
C VAL A 13 6.15 8.90 0.42
N ARG A 14 5.69 9.96 1.09
CA ARG A 14 4.66 9.85 2.13
C ARG A 14 3.36 9.27 1.56
N THR A 15 2.88 9.77 0.43
CA THR A 15 1.68 9.28 -0.25
C THR A 15 1.79 7.79 -0.61
N SER A 16 2.92 7.37 -1.18
CA SER A 16 3.20 5.95 -1.47
C SER A 16 3.17 5.09 -0.20
N VAL A 17 3.88 5.52 0.85
CA VAL A 17 3.93 4.79 2.13
C VAL A 17 2.57 4.74 2.83
N GLU A 18 1.76 5.80 2.75
CA GLU A 18 0.40 5.81 3.31
C GLU A 18 -0.52 4.79 2.64
N ALA A 19 -0.45 4.68 1.31
CA ALA A 19 -1.15 3.64 0.56
C ALA A 19 -0.68 2.22 0.94
N GLU A 20 0.63 1.98 0.99
CA GLU A 20 1.19 0.69 1.39
C GLU A 20 0.77 0.29 2.82
N ARG A 21 0.77 1.27 3.74
CA ARG A 21 0.34 1.05 5.12
C ARG A 21 -1.16 0.81 5.22
N SER A 22 -2.01 1.46 4.42
CA SER A 22 -3.46 1.20 4.44
C SER A 22 -3.75 -0.23 3.96
N PHE A 23 -3.05 -0.69 2.92
CA PHE A 23 -3.09 -2.08 2.46
C PHE A 23 -2.69 -3.06 3.57
N MET A 24 -1.52 -2.86 4.20
CA MET A 24 -1.03 -3.74 5.26
C MET A 24 -1.96 -3.79 6.48
N ARG A 25 -2.46 -2.62 6.92
CA ARG A 25 -3.41 -2.51 8.03
C ARG A 25 -4.70 -3.28 7.75
N ARG A 26 -5.19 -3.24 6.50
CA ARG A 26 -6.45 -3.89 6.13
C ARG A 26 -6.36 -5.42 6.11
N LEU A 27 -5.19 -5.96 5.77
CA LEU A 27 -4.93 -7.41 5.74
C LEU A 27 -4.61 -7.99 7.12
N ASN A 28 -4.33 -7.15 8.12
CA ASN A 28 -4.04 -7.54 9.50
C ASN A 28 -2.99 -8.67 9.59
N GLY A 29 -1.93 -8.57 8.78
CA GLY A 29 -0.88 -9.59 8.71
C GLY A 29 -0.09 -9.67 10.03
N GLY A 30 -0.01 -10.86 10.60
CA GLY A 30 0.85 -11.14 11.75
C GLY A 30 2.29 -11.44 11.33
N CYS A 31 3.21 -11.57 12.29
CA CYS A 31 4.63 -11.91 12.04
C CYS A 31 4.86 -13.19 11.21
N HIS A 32 3.86 -14.07 11.09
CA HIS A 32 3.95 -15.32 10.35
C HIS A 32 3.25 -15.29 8.99
N SER A 33 2.66 -14.17 8.59
CA SER A 33 1.96 -14.03 7.30
C SER A 33 2.89 -13.45 6.25
N VAL A 34 2.97 -14.08 5.07
CA VAL A 34 3.67 -13.47 3.92
C VAL A 34 2.83 -12.31 3.43
N ILE A 35 3.35 -11.09 3.60
CA ILE A 35 2.74 -9.86 3.10
C ILE A 35 3.81 -9.02 2.41
N GLY A 36 3.47 -8.47 1.26
CA GLY A 36 4.35 -7.56 0.53
C GLY A 36 3.51 -6.58 -0.27
N VAL A 37 3.98 -5.33 -0.37
CA VAL A 37 3.35 -4.30 -1.17
C VAL A 37 4.43 -3.38 -1.71
N TYR A 38 4.22 -2.90 -2.93
CA TYR A 38 5.05 -1.91 -3.59
C TYR A 38 4.15 -0.91 -4.29
N SER A 39 4.51 0.37 -4.24
CA SER A 39 3.80 1.44 -4.92
C SER A 39 4.74 2.35 -5.71
N GLU A 40 4.24 2.87 -6.82
CA GLU A 40 4.95 3.80 -7.70
C GLU A 40 4.01 4.94 -8.11
N ILE A 41 4.48 6.18 -8.01
CA ILE A 41 3.76 7.37 -8.47
C ILE A 41 4.35 7.81 -9.81
N LYS A 42 3.49 7.97 -10.83
CA LYS A 42 3.84 8.56 -12.13
C LYS A 42 2.85 9.68 -12.44
N GLY A 43 3.29 10.92 -12.27
CA GLY A 43 2.44 12.09 -12.45
C GLY A 43 1.33 12.13 -11.40
N ASN A 44 0.09 11.86 -11.82
CA ASN A 44 -1.07 11.79 -10.93
C ASN A 44 -1.51 10.36 -10.60
N ASP A 45 -0.93 9.38 -11.29
CA ASP A 45 -1.25 7.98 -11.11
C ASP A 45 -0.41 7.37 -10.00
N LEU A 46 -1.06 6.60 -9.14
CA LEU A 46 -0.47 5.73 -8.14
C LEU A 46 -0.76 4.28 -8.55
N TYR A 47 0.28 3.56 -8.92
CA TYR A 47 0.24 2.13 -9.13
C TYR A 47 0.61 1.42 -7.83
N MET A 48 -0.08 0.34 -7.51
CA MET A 48 0.24 -0.52 -6.38
C MET A 48 0.14 -1.98 -6.77
N ILE A 49 1.06 -2.78 -6.27
CA ILE A 49 1.05 -4.24 -6.38
C ILE A 49 1.28 -4.85 -5.01
N GLY A 50 0.46 -5.82 -4.65
CA GLY A 50 0.45 -6.43 -3.33
C GLY A 50 0.35 -7.95 -3.41
N THR A 51 0.89 -8.60 -2.39
CA THR A 51 0.80 -10.04 -2.19
C THR A 51 0.44 -10.36 -0.75
N PHE A 52 -0.36 -11.40 -0.55
CA PHE A 52 -0.72 -11.91 0.77
C PHE A 52 -0.92 -13.42 0.74
N ASP A 53 -0.53 -14.09 1.83
CA ASP A 53 -0.85 -15.50 2.05
C ASP A 53 -2.25 -15.67 2.65
N LEU A 54 -3.15 -16.27 1.87
CA LEU A 54 -4.49 -16.68 2.30
C LEU A 54 -4.51 -18.18 2.60
N GLY A 55 -4.04 -18.54 3.79
CA GLY A 55 -4.14 -19.91 4.30
C GLY A 55 -3.31 -20.93 3.51
N GLY A 56 -2.09 -20.57 3.12
CA GLY A 56 -1.17 -21.38 2.33
C GLY A 56 -1.18 -21.07 0.83
N LYS A 57 -2.05 -20.15 0.38
CA LYS A 57 -2.11 -19.68 -1.01
C LYS A 57 -1.66 -18.24 -1.11
N ILE A 58 -0.54 -18.02 -1.80
CA ILE A 58 -0.07 -16.68 -2.14
C ILE A 58 -0.98 -16.09 -3.22
N VAL A 59 -1.64 -14.99 -2.90
CA VAL A 59 -2.47 -14.21 -3.84
C VAL A 59 -1.78 -12.88 -4.12
N LYS A 60 -1.60 -12.59 -5.40
CA LYS A 60 -0.99 -11.35 -5.91
C LYS A 60 -2.02 -10.58 -6.73
N LYS A 61 -2.19 -9.30 -6.45
CA LYS A 61 -3.07 -8.39 -7.20
C LYS A 61 -2.41 -7.03 -7.33
N ASP A 62 -2.90 -6.24 -8.26
CA ASP A 62 -2.50 -4.85 -8.46
C ASP A 62 -3.72 -3.93 -8.64
N ILE A 63 -3.45 -2.62 -8.56
CA ILE A 63 -4.43 -1.57 -8.77
C ILE A 63 -3.72 -0.29 -9.24
N LEU A 64 -4.41 0.49 -10.07
CA LEU A 64 -4.00 1.81 -10.52
C LEU A 64 -5.12 2.80 -10.15
N GLY A 65 -4.74 3.98 -9.68
CA GLY A 65 -5.70 5.04 -9.39
C GLY A 65 -5.02 6.38 -9.13
N ASN A 66 -5.80 7.36 -8.67
CA ASN A 66 -5.28 8.69 -8.37
C ASN A 66 -4.49 8.68 -7.04
N LYS A 67 -3.32 9.32 -7.01
CA LYS A 67 -2.48 9.43 -5.79
C LYS A 67 -3.15 10.20 -4.65
N ASP A 68 -4.11 11.07 -4.93
CA ASP A 68 -4.86 11.81 -3.92
C ASP A 68 -5.84 10.90 -3.15
N THR A 69 -6.19 9.73 -3.70
CA THR A 69 -7.01 8.69 -3.03
C THR A 69 -6.16 7.50 -2.55
N ASN A 70 -4.87 7.72 -2.29
CA ASN A 70 -3.90 6.68 -1.93
C ASN A 70 -4.37 5.70 -0.83
N ILE A 71 -4.95 6.19 0.26
CA ILE A 71 -5.43 5.35 1.37
C ILE A 71 -6.53 4.40 0.88
N GLU A 72 -7.51 4.94 0.16
CA GLU A 72 -8.62 4.17 -0.40
C GLU A 72 -8.13 3.15 -1.42
N LEU A 73 -7.13 3.51 -2.21
CA LEU A 73 -6.51 2.62 -3.19
C LEU A 73 -5.86 1.40 -2.54
N GLY A 74 -5.11 1.60 -1.45
CA GLY A 74 -4.51 0.51 -0.68
C GLY A 74 -5.56 -0.36 0.03
N LEU A 75 -6.65 0.22 0.53
CA LEU A 75 -7.79 -0.54 1.07
C LEU A 75 -8.45 -1.41 0.00
N LYS A 76 -8.71 -0.84 -1.19
CA LYS A 76 -9.29 -1.57 -2.34
C LYS A 76 -8.38 -2.71 -2.79
N LEU A 77 -7.07 -2.50 -2.82
CA LEU A 77 -6.12 -3.56 -3.17
C LEU A 77 -6.19 -4.72 -2.17
N ALA A 78 -6.22 -4.42 -0.87
CA ALA A 78 -6.35 -5.44 0.17
C ALA A 78 -7.68 -6.22 0.03
N GLU A 79 -8.79 -5.53 -0.25
CA GLU A 79 -10.07 -6.18 -0.50
C GLU A 79 -10.07 -7.05 -1.76
N LYS A 80 -9.39 -6.63 -2.83
CA LYS A 80 -9.20 -7.45 -4.05
C LYS A 80 -8.45 -8.74 -3.74
N ILE A 81 -7.48 -8.71 -2.82
CA ILE A 81 -6.77 -9.90 -2.38
C ILE A 81 -7.68 -10.80 -1.55
N LEU A 82 -8.39 -10.26 -0.54
CA LEU A 82 -9.27 -11.05 0.33
C LEU A 82 -10.43 -11.74 -0.42
N LYS A 83 -10.83 -11.22 -1.58
CA LYS A 83 -11.87 -11.82 -2.45
C LYS A 83 -11.36 -12.98 -3.31
N GLY A 84 -10.04 -13.23 -3.39
CA GLY A 84 -9.42 -14.27 -4.21
C GLY A 84 -8.97 -13.81 -5.59
#